data_AF-A0A132MWI6-F1
#
_entry.id   AF-A0A132MWI6-F1
#
_cell.length_a   1.000
_cell.length_b   1.000
_cell.length_c   1.000
_cell.angle_alpha   90.00
_cell.angle_beta   90.00
_cell.angle_gamma   90.00
#
_symmetry.space_group_name_H-M   'P 1'
#
loop_
_entity.id
_entity.type
_entity.pdbx_description
1 polymer ?
#
loop_
_entity_poly.entity_id
_entity_poly.type
_entity_poly.pdbx_seq_one_letter_code
_entity_poly.pdbx_strand_id
1 'polypeptide(L)'
;MTVSATQQPSRKPHGEKGQQEENPLTHEWVVDATIDVDEKTARYANFRGSFRTKAQQRIDVLDVRCKLCRRSIDDVADQPCEAKIDNSHLIGGPIGERKKRKRGNIDPNAPGCELVQAPKINRFGVEAYMNG
;
A
#
# COMPACT_ATOMS: atom_id res chain seq x y z
N MET A 1 19.84 -46.08 46.88
CA MET A 1 19.45 -44.75 46.37
C MET A 1 19.36 -44.85 44.87
N THR A 2 18.17 -45.10 44.34
CA THR A 2 17.92 -45.36 42.91
C THR A 2 17.12 -44.19 42.33
N VAL A 3 17.73 -43.46 41.41
CA VAL A 3 17.15 -42.31 40.71
C VAL A 3 16.11 -42.78 39.70
N SER A 4 14.86 -42.35 39.86
CA SER A 4 13.78 -42.61 38.92
C SER A 4 13.87 -41.63 37.76
N ALA A 5 14.05 -42.15 36.54
CA ALA A 5 14.09 -41.38 35.30
C ALA A 5 12.67 -40.93 34.91
N THR A 6 12.43 -39.62 34.92
CA THR A 6 11.20 -39.01 34.42
C THR A 6 11.16 -39.07 32.90
N GLN A 7 10.30 -39.93 32.34
CA GLN A 7 10.03 -40.02 30.91
C GLN A 7 9.28 -38.77 30.43
N GLN A 8 9.90 -38.01 29.52
CA GLN A 8 9.24 -36.89 28.82
C GLN A 8 8.26 -37.43 27.77
N PRO A 9 7.03 -36.89 27.64
CA PRO A 9 6.15 -37.25 26.54
C PRO A 9 6.66 -36.64 25.22
N SER A 10 6.76 -37.50 24.20
CA SER A 10 7.15 -37.14 22.83
C SER A 10 6.18 -36.09 22.25
N ARG A 11 6.71 -34.93 21.87
CA ARG A 11 5.95 -33.94 21.09
C ARG A 11 5.71 -34.51 19.69
N LYS A 12 4.43 -34.61 19.30
CA LYS A 12 4.02 -34.93 17.92
C LYS A 12 4.59 -33.86 16.98
N PRO A 13 5.08 -34.22 15.78
CA PRO A 13 5.51 -33.23 14.80
C PRO A 13 4.30 -32.39 14.36
N HIS A 14 4.44 -31.07 14.48
CA HIS A 14 3.45 -30.13 13.96
C HIS A 14 3.35 -30.31 12.44
N GLY A 15 2.10 -30.49 11.99
CA GLY A 15 1.75 -30.73 10.60
C GLY A 15 2.36 -29.73 9.63
N GLU A 16 2.62 -30.24 8.44
CA GLU A 16 3.07 -29.52 7.26
C GLU A 16 2.34 -28.19 7.11
N LYS A 17 3.11 -27.10 7.09
CA LYS A 17 2.62 -25.80 6.62
C LYS A 17 2.32 -25.98 5.14
N GLY A 18 1.05 -26.25 4.82
CA GLY A 18 0.55 -26.17 3.46
C GLY A 18 0.97 -24.82 2.87
N GLN A 19 1.68 -24.88 1.74
CA GLN A 19 2.06 -23.72 0.97
C GLN A 19 0.75 -23.04 0.56
N GLN A 20 0.37 -21.96 1.25
CA GLN A 20 -0.70 -21.09 0.79
C GLN A 20 -0.20 -20.46 -0.50
N GLU A 21 -0.79 -20.84 -1.63
CA GLU A 21 -0.58 -20.13 -2.89
C GLU A 21 -0.87 -18.65 -2.63
N GLU A 22 0.16 -17.81 -2.79
CA GLU A 22 0.03 -16.37 -2.62
C GLU A 22 -0.94 -15.87 -3.68
N ASN A 23 -2.20 -15.68 -3.31
CA ASN A 23 -3.18 -15.13 -4.22
C ASN A 23 -2.73 -13.69 -4.57
N PRO A 24 -2.36 -13.43 -5.84
CA PRO A 24 -1.78 -12.14 -6.23
C PRO A 24 -2.77 -10.98 -6.01
N LEU A 25 -4.07 -11.28 -5.88
CA LEU A 25 -5.15 -10.32 -5.70
C LEU A 25 -5.49 -10.02 -4.23
N THR A 26 -4.64 -10.42 -3.29
CA THR A 26 -4.76 -10.11 -1.85
C THR A 26 -4.76 -8.59 -1.57
N HIS A 27 -5.52 -8.15 -0.57
CA HIS A 27 -5.53 -6.75 -0.13
C HIS A 27 -4.29 -6.39 0.69
N GLU A 28 -3.88 -5.13 0.64
CA GLU A 28 -2.87 -4.56 1.54
C GLU A 28 -3.59 -3.70 2.59
N TRP A 29 -3.54 -4.08 3.87
CA TRP A 29 -4.32 -3.41 4.92
C TRP A 29 -3.57 -2.25 5.57
N VAL A 30 -4.30 -1.17 5.84
CA VAL A 30 -3.86 -0.02 6.65
C VAL A 30 -4.90 0.23 7.73
N VAL A 31 -4.42 0.57 8.92
CA VAL A 31 -5.25 0.84 10.09
C VAL A 31 -5.27 2.35 10.32
N ASP A 32 -6.46 2.93 10.33
CA ASP A 32 -6.68 4.27 10.86
C ASP A 32 -6.94 4.13 12.37
N ALA A 33 -6.16 4.83 13.19
CA ALA A 33 -6.13 4.62 14.63
C ALA A 33 -5.97 5.92 15.41
N THR A 34 -6.43 5.92 16.65
CA THR A 34 -6.23 7.02 17.60
C THR A 34 -5.09 6.68 18.54
N ILE A 35 -4.17 7.63 18.73
CA ILE A 35 -3.05 7.48 19.66
C ILE A 35 -3.02 8.70 20.57
N ASP A 36 -3.27 8.48 21.85
CA ASP A 36 -3.12 9.51 22.87
C ASP A 36 -1.63 9.82 23.09
N VAL A 37 -1.30 11.10 22.95
CA VAL A 37 0.06 11.61 23.07
C VAL A 37 0.09 12.87 23.94
N ASP A 38 1.23 13.10 24.58
CA ASP A 38 1.49 14.34 25.28
C ASP A 38 1.72 15.51 24.31
N GLU A 39 1.55 16.74 24.79
CA GLU A 39 1.63 17.94 23.97
C GLU A 39 2.98 18.07 23.23
N LYS A 40 4.09 17.68 23.88
CA LYS A 40 5.42 17.71 23.28
C LYS A 40 5.51 16.76 22.08
N THR A 41 4.99 15.55 22.21
CA THR A 41 4.96 14.58 21.12
C THR A 41 3.98 15.00 20.03
N ALA A 42 2.83 15.58 20.38
CA ALA A 42 1.89 16.11 19.39
C ALA A 42 2.53 17.21 18.51
N ARG A 43 3.22 18.17 19.13
CA ARG A 43 3.94 19.23 18.40
C ARG A 43 5.04 18.64 17.52
N TYR A 44 5.80 17.67 18.03
CA TYR A 44 6.85 17.00 17.27
C TYR A 44 6.30 16.22 16.07
N ALA A 45 5.21 15.46 16.27
CA ALA A 45 4.53 14.70 15.24
C ALA A 45 3.96 15.61 14.14
N ASN A 46 3.38 16.75 14.51
CA ASN A 46 2.89 17.73 13.53
C ASN A 46 4.03 18.34 12.69
N PHE A 47 5.17 18.64 13.33
CA PHE A 47 6.33 19.20 12.62
C PHE A 47 7.05 18.17 11.73
N ARG A 48 7.23 16.94 12.22
CA ARG A 48 8.04 15.91 11.54
C ARG A 48 7.23 14.92 10.70
N GLY A 49 5.91 14.89 10.87
CA GLY A 49 4.99 13.94 10.24
C GLY A 49 5.10 12.51 10.78
N SER A 50 5.85 12.28 11.85
CA SER A 50 6.04 10.96 12.46
C SER A 50 6.51 11.08 13.91
N PHE A 51 6.25 10.05 14.71
CA PHE A 51 6.76 9.91 16.07
C PHE A 51 6.87 8.42 16.43
N ARG A 52 7.53 8.11 17.55
CA ARG A 52 7.62 6.75 18.08
C ARG A 52 6.71 6.62 19.28
N THR A 53 5.91 5.56 19.30
CA THR A 53 5.07 5.20 20.46
C THR A 53 5.89 4.49 21.53
N LYS A 54 5.34 4.38 22.75
CA LYS A 54 5.98 3.60 23.82
C LYS A 54 5.89 2.11 23.48
N ALA A 55 6.89 1.33 23.90
CA ALA A 55 6.84 -0.12 23.76
C ALA A 55 5.60 -0.67 24.47
N GLN A 56 4.88 -1.59 23.82
CA GLN A 56 3.65 -2.22 24.32
C GLN A 56 2.46 -1.26 24.56
N GLN A 57 2.47 -0.06 23.98
CA GLN A 57 1.29 0.80 24.00
C GLN A 57 0.15 0.14 23.20
N ARG A 58 -1.01 -0.01 23.84
CA ARG A 58 -2.25 -0.38 23.15
C ARG A 58 -2.72 0.81 22.31
N ILE A 59 -3.10 0.54 21.07
CA ILE A 59 -3.58 1.54 20.12
C ILE A 59 -5.02 1.15 19.75
N ASP A 60 -5.94 2.10 19.88
CA ASP A 60 -7.33 1.88 19.54
C ASP A 60 -7.55 2.13 18.04
N VAL A 61 -8.17 1.15 17.41
CA VAL A 61 -8.43 1.14 15.96
C VAL A 61 -9.76 1.84 15.69
N LEU A 62 -9.77 2.76 14.74
CA LEU A 62 -10.99 3.39 14.24
C LEU A 62 -11.53 2.62 13.03
N ASP A 63 -10.66 2.33 12.06
CA ASP A 63 -11.04 1.64 10.83
C ASP A 63 -9.86 0.84 10.28
N VAL A 64 -10.15 -0.23 9.55
CA VAL A 64 -9.17 -1.03 8.82
C VAL A 64 -9.61 -1.07 7.36
N ARG A 65 -8.75 -0.57 6.48
CA ARG A 65 -9.08 -0.43 5.05
C ARG A 65 -7.96 -0.89 4.15
N CYS A 66 -8.30 -1.27 2.93
CA CYS A 66 -7.31 -1.59 1.93
C CYS A 66 -6.60 -0.32 1.44
N LYS A 67 -5.27 -0.32 1.47
CA LYS A 67 -4.40 0.74 0.97
C LYS A 67 -4.60 1.03 -0.52
N LEU A 68 -4.96 -0.01 -1.28
CA LEU A 68 -5.12 0.07 -2.72
C LEU A 68 -6.54 0.52 -3.07
N CYS A 69 -7.56 -0.30 -2.78
CA CYS A 69 -8.94 0.01 -3.18
C CYS A 69 -9.70 0.94 -2.24
N ARG A 70 -9.12 1.31 -1.09
CA ARG A 70 -9.67 2.25 -0.09
C ARG A 70 -11.00 1.84 0.57
N ARG A 71 -11.47 0.61 0.34
CA ARG A 71 -12.65 0.04 1.00
C ARG A 71 -12.29 -0.54 2.37
N SER A 72 -13.28 -0.56 3.26
CA SER A 72 -13.15 -1.12 4.61
C SER A 72 -12.96 -2.65 4.54
N ILE A 73 -12.39 -3.23 5.60
CA ILE A 73 -12.18 -4.69 5.67
C ILE A 73 -13.50 -5.45 5.66
N ASP A 74 -14.53 -4.92 6.32
CA ASP A 74 -15.84 -5.56 6.44
C ASP A 74 -16.55 -5.69 5.08
N ASP A 75 -16.23 -4.78 4.14
CA ASP A 75 -16.84 -4.79 2.80
C ASP A 75 -16.17 -5.75 1.82
N VAL A 76 -14.85 -5.97 1.93
CA VAL A 76 -14.05 -6.62 0.87
C VAL A 76 -13.12 -7.74 1.33
N ALA A 77 -13.18 -8.16 2.60
CA ALA A 77 -12.31 -9.24 3.12
C ALA A 77 -12.40 -10.53 2.29
N ASP A 78 -13.59 -10.89 1.81
CA ASP A 78 -13.84 -12.12 1.05
C ASP A 78 -13.70 -11.95 -0.48
N GLN A 79 -13.33 -10.76 -0.94
CA GLN A 79 -13.27 -10.42 -2.36
C GLN A 79 -11.84 -10.10 -2.82
N PRO A 80 -11.49 -10.36 -4.10
CA PRO A 80 -10.21 -9.94 -4.63
C PRO A 80 -10.10 -8.40 -4.68
N CYS A 81 -8.88 -7.89 -4.55
CA CYS A 81 -8.64 -6.45 -4.62
C CYS A 81 -8.84 -5.94 -6.04
N GLU A 82 -9.96 -5.24 -6.28
CA GLU A 82 -10.28 -4.61 -7.56
C GLU A 82 -9.16 -3.70 -8.06
N ALA A 83 -8.47 -2.98 -7.16
CA ALA A 83 -7.36 -2.08 -7.53
C ALA A 83 -6.14 -2.77 -8.13
N LYS A 84 -5.97 -4.07 -7.89
CA LYS A 84 -4.91 -4.86 -8.55
C LYS A 84 -5.31 -5.30 -9.96
N ILE A 85 -6.59 -5.25 -10.30
CA ILE A 85 -7.15 -5.58 -11.61
C ILE A 85 -7.30 -4.30 -12.43
N ASP A 86 -7.99 -3.30 -11.88
CA ASP A 86 -8.26 -2.01 -12.51
C ASP A 86 -8.40 -0.87 -11.47
N ASN A 87 -7.76 0.25 -11.75
CA ASN A 87 -7.74 1.44 -10.89
C ASN A 87 -8.85 2.45 -11.21
N SER A 88 -9.77 2.12 -12.12
CA SER A 88 -10.91 2.96 -12.50
C SER A 88 -11.73 3.47 -11.31
N HIS A 89 -11.97 2.63 -10.31
CA HIS A 89 -12.72 2.98 -9.09
C HIS A 89 -12.05 4.08 -8.23
N LEU A 90 -10.77 4.41 -8.44
CA LEU A 90 -10.07 5.51 -7.75
C LEU A 90 -10.07 6.82 -8.53
N ILE A 91 -10.59 6.82 -9.76
CA ILE A 91 -10.65 8.01 -10.60
C ILE A 91 -11.94 8.77 -10.26
N GLY A 92 -11.79 9.89 -9.56
CA GLY A 92 -12.91 10.81 -9.34
C GLY A 92 -13.36 11.43 -10.66
N GLY A 93 -14.47 10.94 -11.21
CA GLY A 93 -15.11 11.43 -12.43
C GLY A 93 -15.00 10.48 -13.64
N PRO A 94 -15.77 10.73 -14.71
CA PRO A 94 -15.76 9.89 -15.90
C PRO A 94 -14.39 9.84 -16.57
N ILE A 95 -13.97 8.61 -16.92
CA ILE A 95 -12.70 8.34 -17.59
C ILE A 95 -12.73 8.97 -18.98
N GLY A 96 -11.87 9.97 -19.21
CA GLY A 96 -11.71 10.64 -20.51
C GLY A 96 -12.10 12.12 -20.52
N GLU A 97 -12.92 12.59 -19.57
CA GLU A 97 -13.32 14.01 -19.51
C GLU A 97 -12.33 14.88 -18.72
N ARG A 98 -11.46 14.26 -17.91
CA ARG A 98 -10.41 15.00 -17.21
C ARG A 98 -9.43 15.56 -18.23
N LYS A 99 -9.56 16.86 -18.53
CA LYS A 99 -8.64 17.62 -19.38
C LYS A 99 -7.23 17.53 -18.80
N LYS A 100 -6.49 16.52 -19.24
CA LYS A 100 -5.08 16.32 -18.90
C LYS A 100 -4.37 17.61 -19.30
N ARG A 101 -3.64 18.23 -18.37
CA ARG A 101 -2.86 19.44 -18.68
C ARG A 101 -1.97 19.09 -19.88
N LYS A 102 -2.28 19.67 -21.04
CA LYS A 102 -1.37 19.64 -22.17
C LYS A 102 -0.13 20.38 -21.70
N ARG A 103 1.04 19.74 -21.79
CA ARG A 103 2.28 20.52 -21.69
C ARG A 103 2.20 21.59 -22.79
N GLY A 104 2.71 22.79 -22.51
CA GLY A 104 2.85 23.80 -23.55
C GLY A 104 3.57 23.20 -24.75
N ASN A 105 3.29 23.69 -25.96
CA ASN A 105 4.01 23.26 -27.15
C ASN A 105 5.50 23.49 -26.88
N ILE A 106 6.27 22.42 -26.72
CA ILE A 106 7.72 22.51 -26.59
C ILE A 106 8.22 22.70 -28.02
N ASP A 107 8.92 23.80 -28.28
CA ASP A 107 9.50 24.03 -29.61
C ASP A 107 10.56 22.95 -29.88
N PRO A 108 10.42 22.15 -30.96
CA PRO A 108 11.31 21.01 -31.21
C PRO A 108 12.77 21.41 -31.50
N ASN A 109 13.03 22.69 -31.74
CA ASN A 109 14.36 23.25 -31.97
C ASN A 109 14.92 24.00 -30.75
N ALA A 110 14.24 23.99 -29.60
CA ALA A 110 14.75 24.65 -28.41
C ALA A 110 15.98 23.89 -27.85
N PRO A 111 17.04 24.59 -27.43
CA PRO A 111 18.23 23.96 -26.87
C PRO A 111 17.88 23.19 -25.58
N GLY A 112 18.24 21.92 -25.52
CA GLY A 112 17.93 21.02 -24.39
C GLY A 112 16.68 20.17 -24.57
N CYS A 113 15.96 20.31 -25.69
CA CYS A 113 14.83 19.44 -26.02
C CYS A 113 15.30 18.16 -26.73
N GLU A 114 15.01 17.00 -26.14
CA GLU A 114 15.29 15.67 -26.72
C GLU A 114 13.99 14.89 -26.93
N LEU A 115 13.88 14.19 -28.06
CA LEU A 115 12.77 13.29 -28.32
C LEU A 115 13.00 11.97 -27.57
N VAL A 116 12.21 11.71 -26.54
CA VAL A 116 12.29 10.48 -25.76
C VAL A 116 11.26 9.49 -26.29
N GLN A 117 11.73 8.32 -26.73
CA GLN A 117 10.86 7.20 -27.08
C GLN A 117 10.17 6.66 -25.83
N ALA A 118 8.84 6.53 -25.89
CA ALA A 118 8.08 6.08 -24.74
C ALA A 118 8.02 4.55 -24.69
N PRO A 119 7.99 3.96 -23.48
CA PRO A 119 7.67 2.54 -23.34
C PRO A 119 6.22 2.26 -23.77
N LYS A 120 5.96 1.02 -24.19
CA LYS A 120 4.66 0.52 -24.71
C LYS A 120 3.46 0.84 -23.83
N ILE A 121 3.68 0.97 -22.51
CA ILE A 121 2.70 1.49 -21.55
C ILE A 121 3.30 2.74 -20.92
N ASN A 122 2.79 3.91 -21.30
CA ASN A 122 3.21 5.17 -20.70
C ASN A 122 2.01 5.92 -20.13
N ARG A 123 2.29 6.76 -19.12
CA ARG A 123 1.28 7.64 -18.53
C ARG A 123 0.65 8.56 -19.58
N PHE A 124 1.29 8.79 -20.72
CA PHE A 124 0.87 9.75 -21.74
C PHE A 124 0.05 9.17 -22.89
N GLY A 125 0.09 7.86 -23.14
CA GLY A 125 -0.59 7.19 -24.25
C GLY A 125 -0.04 7.51 -25.64
N VAL A 126 1.24 7.87 -25.74
CA VAL A 126 1.90 8.29 -27.00
C VAL A 126 3.19 7.51 -27.24
N GLU A 127 3.57 7.27 -28.51
CA GLU A 127 4.76 6.46 -28.85
C GLU A 127 6.09 7.17 -28.54
N ALA A 128 6.09 8.51 -28.51
CA ALA A 128 7.22 9.34 -28.11
C ALA A 128 6.74 10.69 -27.55
N TYR A 129 7.57 11.36 -26.76
CA TYR A 129 7.31 12.72 -26.29
C TYR A 129 8.60 13.54 -26.23
N MET A 130 8.47 14.86 -26.38
CA MET A 130 9.59 15.77 -26.20
C MET A 130 9.84 16.03 -24.71
N ASN A 131 11.08 15.87 -24.29
CA ASN A 131 11.56 16.22 -22.96
C ASN A 131 12.45 17.46 -23.09
N GLY A 132 12.05 18.54 -22.44
CA GLY A 132 12.74 19.83 -22.41
C GLY A 132 12.42 20.55 -21.11
#